data_AF-A0A6N9P4F7-F1
#
_entry.id   AF-A0A6N9P4F7-F1
#
_cell.length_a   1.000
_cell.length_b   1.000
_cell.length_c   1.000
_cell.angle_alpha   90.00
_cell.angle_beta   90.00
_cell.angle_gamma   90.00
#
_symmetry.space_group_name_H-M   'P 1'
#
loop_
_entity.id
_entity.type
_entity.pdbx_description
1 polymer ?
#
loop_
_entity_poly.entity_id
_entity_poly.type
_entity_poly.pdbx_seq_one_letter_code
_entity_poly.pdbx_strand_id
1 'polypeptide(L)'
;MFEVAVRNKFRYPYKGVIATEDLWDLSVQRLDDIFKTLKSQEKKAQEESLLNTRTPEDEALATKIEIIKHIVNTKLEEAKQAERAKENHDQKQKILGILAEKQDADLRNKTPEELQAMLNQLG
;
A
#
# COMPACT_ATOMS: atom_id res chain seq x y z
N MET A 1 18.80 0.64 -4.74
CA MET A 1 17.87 1.08 -5.81
C MET A 1 17.56 2.59 -5.73
N PHE A 2 16.81 3.09 -4.73
CA PHE A 2 16.49 4.53 -4.64
C PHE A 2 17.71 5.44 -4.44
N GLU A 3 18.67 5.03 -3.61
CA GLU A 3 19.92 5.77 -3.44
C GLU A 3 20.68 5.94 -4.75
N VAL A 4 20.73 4.89 -5.59
CA VAL A 4 21.33 4.93 -6.93
C VAL A 4 20.57 5.92 -7.81
N ALA A 5 19.23 5.94 -7.73
CA ALA A 5 18.40 6.85 -8.49
C ALA A 5 18.65 8.31 -8.15
N VAL A 6 18.76 8.63 -6.85
CA VAL A 6 19.01 9.98 -6.37
C VAL A 6 20.44 10.43 -6.73
N ARG A 7 21.45 9.57 -6.48
CA ARG A 7 22.85 9.86 -6.82
C ARG A 7 23.05 10.09 -8.32
N ASN A 8 22.39 9.30 -9.16
CA ASN A 8 22.46 9.41 -10.62
C ASN A 8 21.40 10.34 -11.22
N LYS A 9 20.61 11.02 -10.39
CA LYS A 9 19.55 11.96 -10.79
C LYS A 9 18.63 11.39 -11.88
N PHE A 10 18.10 10.19 -11.62
CA PHE A 10 17.21 9.53 -12.58
C PHE A 10 16.03 10.41 -12.95
N ARG A 11 15.68 10.34 -14.24
CA ARG A 11 14.56 11.04 -14.85
C ARG A 11 13.67 10.06 -15.59
N TYR A 12 12.37 10.30 -15.49
CA TYR A 12 11.32 9.44 -16.03
C TYR A 12 10.47 10.20 -17.04
N PRO A 13 10.07 9.58 -18.17
CA PRO A 13 9.28 10.23 -19.19
C PRO A 13 7.82 10.38 -18.73
N TYR A 14 7.45 11.58 -18.27
CA TYR A 14 6.09 11.90 -17.90
C TYR A 14 5.84 13.41 -18.10
N LYS A 15 5.01 13.77 -19.09
CA LYS A 15 4.72 15.17 -19.48
C LYS A 15 6.00 16.03 -19.59
N GLY A 16 7.03 15.49 -20.23
CA GLY A 16 8.39 16.00 -20.14
C GLY A 16 9.25 15.00 -19.36
N VAL A 17 9.83 15.44 -18.26
CA VAL A 17 10.59 14.58 -17.36
C VAL A 17 10.27 14.89 -15.91
N ILE A 18 10.20 13.84 -15.08
CA ILE A 18 10.02 13.95 -13.63
C ILE A 18 11.15 13.22 -12.90
N ALA A 19 11.37 13.58 -11.64
CA ALA A 19 12.36 12.96 -10.77
C ALA A 19 11.80 11.69 -10.10
N THR A 20 12.63 11.01 -9.30
CA THR A 20 12.24 9.79 -8.59
C THR A 20 11.21 10.07 -7.50
N GLU A 21 11.30 11.23 -6.86
CA GLU A 21 10.42 11.67 -5.78
C GLU A 21 8.99 11.90 -6.30
N ASP A 22 8.85 12.57 -7.45
CA ASP A 22 7.57 12.89 -8.09
C ASP A 22 6.73 11.64 -8.45
N LEU A 23 7.37 10.47 -8.58
CA LEU A 23 6.66 9.22 -8.84
C LEU A 23 5.71 8.83 -7.71
N TRP A 24 5.99 9.25 -6.48
CA TRP A 24 5.12 8.98 -5.34
C TRP A 24 3.81 9.75 -5.39
N ASP A 25 3.76 10.87 -6.11
CA ASP A 25 2.54 11.67 -6.26
C ASP A 25 1.64 11.18 -7.41
N LEU A 26 2.13 10.24 -8.22
CA LEU A 26 1.39 9.69 -9.33
C LEU A 26 0.41 8.59 -8.91
N SER A 27 -0.66 8.44 -9.69
CA SER A 27 -1.57 7.29 -9.57
C SER A 27 -0.93 6.03 -10.16
N VAL A 28 -1.38 4.87 -9.70
CA VAL A 28 -0.89 3.56 -10.19
C VAL A 28 -1.05 3.42 -11.71
N GLN A 29 -2.11 3.99 -12.28
CA GLN A 29 -2.33 4.02 -13.74
C GLN A 29 -1.23 4.81 -14.46
N ARG A 30 -0.84 5.97 -13.93
CA ARG A 30 0.23 6.78 -14.52
C ARG A 30 1.60 6.11 -14.36
N LEU A 31 1.83 5.42 -13.25
CA LEU A 31 3.03 4.62 -13.04
C LEU A 31 3.13 3.48 -14.05
N ASP A 32 2.00 2.82 -14.37
CA ASP A 32 1.92 1.79 -15.40
C ASP A 32 2.23 2.33 -16.81
N ASP A 33 1.74 3.53 -17.16
CA ASP A 33 2.07 4.19 -18.43
C ASP A 33 3.60 4.42 -18.58
N ILE A 34 4.24 4.90 -17.51
CA ILE A 34 5.70 5.12 -17.49
C ILE A 34 6.42 3.76 -17.55
N PHE A 35 5.96 2.76 -16.82
CA PHE A 35 6.52 1.41 -16.82
C PHE A 35 6.52 0.80 -18.22
N LYS A 36 5.40 0.88 -18.95
CA LYS A 36 5.27 0.41 -20.34
C LYS A 36 6.27 1.11 -21.26
N THR A 37 6.47 2.41 -21.07
CA THR A 37 7.45 3.19 -21.83
C THR A 37 8.87 2.68 -21.59
N LEU A 38 9.27 2.52 -20.32
CA LEU A 38 10.60 2.00 -19.97
C LEU A 38 10.81 0.56 -20.46
N LYS A 39 9.78 -0.29 -20.37
CA LYS A 39 9.82 -1.65 -20.90
C LYS A 39 9.97 -1.71 -22.42
N SER A 40 9.38 -0.76 -23.14
CA SER A 40 9.57 -0.66 -24.59
C SER A 40 11.02 -0.26 -24.93
N GLN A 41 11.62 0.65 -24.16
CA GLN A 41 13.03 1.02 -24.32
C GLN A 41 13.97 -0.17 -24.06
N GLU A 42 13.69 -0.95 -23.02
CA GLU A 42 14.51 -2.12 -22.64
C GLU A 42 14.48 -3.18 -23.75
N LYS A 43 13.31 -3.44 -24.33
CA LYS A 43 13.17 -4.38 -25.46
C LYS A 43 13.93 -3.91 -26.70
N LYS A 44 13.83 -2.63 -27.03
CA LYS A 44 14.56 -2.05 -28.18
C LYS A 44 16.07 -2.16 -28.01
N ALA A 45 16.60 -1.83 -26.82
CA ALA A 45 18.02 -1.96 -26.52
C ALA A 45 18.49 -3.42 -26.64
N GLN A 46 17.67 -4.37 -26.21
CA GLN A 46 17.97 -5.80 -26.33
C GLN A 46 17.93 -6.30 -27.79
N GLU A 47 17.04 -5.76 -28.62
CA GLU A 47 16.93 -6.13 -30.05
C GLU A 47 18.04 -5.53 -30.92
N GLU A 48 18.52 -4.33 -30.59
CA GLU A 48 19.58 -3.63 -31.35
C GLU A 48 21.00 -4.15 -31.06
N SER A 49 21.19 -4.90 -29.96
CA SER A 49 22.50 -5.44 -29.60
C SER A 49 22.67 -6.92 -29.98
N LEU A 50 23.59 -7.19 -30.90
CA LEU A 50 24.05 -8.54 -31.22
C LEU A 50 24.90 -9.16 -30.09
N LEU A 51 25.46 -8.32 -29.21
CA LEU A 51 26.30 -8.72 -28.09
C LEU A 51 25.48 -8.61 -26.81
N ASN A 52 25.32 -9.70 -26.06
CA ASN A 52 24.58 -9.73 -24.79
C ASN A 52 25.33 -9.01 -23.62
N THR A 53 26.16 -8.03 -23.93
CA THR A 53 26.86 -7.20 -22.95
C THR A 53 25.91 -6.12 -22.44
N ARG A 54 25.63 -6.15 -21.13
CA ARG A 54 24.87 -5.10 -20.45
C ARG A 54 25.70 -3.83 -20.37
N THR A 55 25.10 -2.74 -20.80
CA THR A 55 25.67 -1.40 -20.71
C THR A 55 25.26 -0.73 -19.38
N PRO A 56 25.99 0.29 -18.92
CA PRO A 56 25.56 1.11 -17.78
C PRO A 56 24.15 1.71 -17.96
N GLU A 57 23.77 2.01 -19.21
CA GLU A 57 22.44 2.48 -19.58
C GLU A 57 21.36 1.42 -19.35
N ASP A 58 21.65 0.15 -19.65
CA ASP A 58 20.75 -0.98 -19.38
C ASP A 58 20.55 -1.19 -17.88
N GLU A 59 21.61 -1.06 -17.08
CA GLU A 59 21.54 -1.14 -15.63
C GLU A 59 20.72 0.01 -15.04
N ALA A 60 20.91 1.23 -15.56
CA ALA A 60 20.11 2.38 -15.17
C ALA A 60 18.63 2.18 -15.52
N LEU A 61 18.33 1.65 -16.71
CA LEU A 61 16.98 1.36 -17.14
C LEU A 61 16.31 0.27 -16.30
N ALA A 62 17.02 -0.82 -16.01
CA ALA A 62 16.57 -1.88 -15.12
C ALA A 62 16.27 -1.34 -13.72
N THR A 63 17.15 -0.50 -13.17
CA THR A 63 16.95 0.15 -11.87
C THR A 63 15.73 1.07 -11.88
N LYS A 64 15.52 1.85 -12.96
CA LYS A 64 14.31 2.69 -13.11
C LYS A 64 13.03 1.86 -13.12
N ILE A 65 13.04 0.73 -13.82
CA ILE A 65 11.90 -0.20 -13.88
C ILE A 65 11.62 -0.80 -12.48
N GLU A 66 12.67 -1.21 -11.76
CA GLU A 66 12.56 -1.74 -10.41
C GLU A 66 11.93 -0.72 -9.44
N ILE A 67 12.30 0.56 -9.58
CA ILE A 67 11.75 1.66 -8.77
C ILE A 67 10.25 1.79 -8.95
N ILE A 68 9.78 1.80 -10.20
CA ILE A 68 8.35 1.93 -10.47
C ILE A 68 7.59 0.73 -9.91
N LYS A 69 8.12 -0.49 -10.08
CA LYS A 69 7.51 -1.69 -9.49
C LYS A 69 7.40 -1.60 -7.97
N HIS A 70 8.45 -1.15 -7.31
CA HIS A 70 8.45 -0.97 -5.86
C HIS A 70 7.36 0.02 -5.43
N ILE A 71 7.31 1.21 -6.05
CA ILE A 71 6.32 2.24 -5.70
C ILE A 71 4.89 1.74 -5.92
N VAL A 72 4.63 1.07 -7.05
CA VAL A 72 3.31 0.48 -7.34
C VAL A 72 2.93 -0.56 -6.29
N ASN A 73 3.82 -1.48 -5.96
CA ASN A 73 3.57 -2.51 -4.96
C ASN A 73 3.30 -1.90 -3.58
N THR A 74 4.09 -0.90 -3.17
CA THR A 74 3.89 -0.19 -1.90
C THR A 74 2.53 0.50 -1.86
N LYS A 75 2.16 1.24 -2.90
CA LYS A 75 0.84 1.92 -2.97
C LYS A 75 -0.32 0.93 -2.92
N LEU A 76 -0.20 -0.22 -3.59
CA LEU A 76 -1.24 -1.26 -3.57
C LEU A 76 -1.36 -1.90 -2.18
N GLU A 77 -0.23 -2.15 -1.51
CA GLU A 77 -0.24 -2.69 -0.16
C GLU A 77 -0.81 -1.68 0.85
N GLU A 78 -0.41 -0.41 0.76
CA GLU A 78 -0.97 0.67 1.60
C GLU A 78 -2.49 0.79 1.44
N ALA A 79 -2.98 0.77 0.19
CA ALA A 79 -4.42 0.80 -0.08
C ALA A 79 -5.14 -0.40 0.53
N LYS A 80 -4.57 -1.60 0.40
CA LYS A 80 -5.12 -2.84 0.99
C LYS A 80 -5.11 -2.81 2.51
N GLN A 81 -4.07 -2.25 3.12
CA GLN A 81 -3.98 -2.11 4.58
C GLN A 81 -4.98 -1.08 5.10
N ALA A 82 -5.20 0.03 4.38
CA ALA A 82 -6.22 1.00 4.72
C ALA A 82 -7.64 0.40 4.64
N GLU A 83 -7.92 -0.41 3.62
CA GLU A 83 -9.19 -1.12 3.48
C GLU A 83 -9.41 -2.11 4.64
N ARG A 84 -8.42 -2.95 4.93
CA ARG A 84 -8.46 -3.89 6.08
C ARG A 84 -8.63 -3.17 7.42
N ALA A 85 -7.96 -2.04 7.62
CA ALA A 85 -8.09 -1.27 8.85
C ALA A 85 -9.53 -0.74 9.03
N LYS A 86 -10.16 -0.31 7.93
CA LYS A 86 -11.56 0.11 7.93
C LYS A 86 -12.50 -1.06 8.20
N GLU A 87 -12.32 -2.20 7.53
CA GLU A 87 -13.12 -3.41 7.77
C GLU A 87 -13.01 -3.89 9.21
N ASN A 88 -11.80 -3.94 9.77
CA ASN A 88 -11.55 -4.33 11.15
C ASN A 88 -12.19 -3.35 12.14
N HIS A 89 -12.12 -2.05 11.85
CA HIS A 89 -12.78 -1.03 12.65
C HIS A 89 -14.30 -1.26 12.65
N ASP A 90 -14.91 -1.42 11.48
CA ASP A 90 -16.36 -1.59 11.35
C ASP A 90 -16.84 -2.90 12.00
N GLN A 91 -16.08 -3.99 11.85
CA GLN A 91 -16.34 -5.27 12.54
C GLN A 91 -16.23 -5.13 14.06
N LYS A 92 -15.20 -4.44 14.55
CA LYS A 92 -15.01 -4.19 15.99
C LYS A 92 -16.18 -3.40 16.57
N GLN A 93 -16.62 -2.34 15.89
CA GLN A 93 -17.78 -1.55 16.32
C GLN A 93 -19.05 -2.40 16.39
N LYS A 94 -19.29 -3.25 15.37
CA LYS A 94 -20.43 -4.16 15.37
C LYS A 94 -20.39 -5.17 16.53
N ILE A 95 -19.22 -5.75 16.81
CA ILE A 95 -19.03 -6.69 17.92
C ILE A 95 -19.27 -6.01 19.26
N LEU A 96 -18.76 -4.79 19.45
CA LEU A 96 -18.97 -4.02 20.68
C LEU A 96 -20.44 -3.69 20.91
N GLY A 97 -21.19 -3.33 19.86
CA GLY A 97 -22.62 -3.09 19.96
C GLY A 97 -23.40 -4.34 20.40
N ILE A 98 -23.14 -5.49 19.75
CA ILE A 98 -23.78 -6.77 20.11
C ILE A 98 -23.39 -7.20 21.52
N LEU A 99 -22.14 -6.97 21.94
CA LEU A 99 -21.69 -7.30 23.29
C LEU A 99 -22.44 -6.47 24.33
N ALA A 100 -22.60 -5.17 24.10
CA ALA A 100 -23.37 -4.29 24.98
C ALA A 100 -24.83 -4.73 25.06
N GLU A 101 -25.48 -5.03 23.92
CA GLU A 101 -26.86 -5.52 23.89
C GLU A 101 -27.03 -6.84 24.66
N LYS A 102 -26.07 -7.77 24.54
CA LYS A 102 -26.09 -9.02 25.29
C LYS A 102 -25.89 -8.82 26.78
N GLN A 103 -24.96 -7.94 27.17
CA GLN A 103 -24.74 -7.61 28.58
C GLN A 103 -25.99 -6.97 29.20
N ASP A 104 -26.65 -6.06 28.47
CA ASP A 104 -27.91 -5.46 28.90
C ASP A 104 -29.04 -6.49 29.02
N ALA A 105 -29.15 -7.41 28.06
CA ALA A 105 -30.14 -8.49 28.11
C ALA A 105 -29.88 -9.45 29.28
N ASP A 106 -28.63 -9.84 29.54
CA ASP A 106 -28.24 -10.67 30.66
C ASP A 106 -28.54 -9.98 32.00
N LEU A 107 -28.25 -8.67 32.10
CA LEU A 107 -28.62 -7.87 33.29
C LEU A 107 -30.14 -7.80 33.48
N ARG A 108 -30.91 -7.66 32.41
CA ARG A 108 -32.39 -7.66 32.46
C ARG A 108 -32.98 -9.01 32.86
N ASN A 109 -32.29 -10.12 32.59
CA ASN A 109 -32.73 -11.47 32.93
C ASN A 109 -32.38 -11.89 34.37
N LYS A 110 -31.52 -11.14 35.08
CA LYS A 110 -31.17 -11.41 36.48
C LYS A 110 -32.31 -11.07 37.44
N THR A 111 -32.35 -11.77 38.57
CA THR A 111 -33.35 -11.47 39.61
C THR A 111 -32.98 -10.21 40.39
N PRO A 112 -33.95 -9.56 41.06
CA PRO A 112 -33.67 -8.37 41.89
C PRO A 112 -32.63 -8.62 42.99
N GLU A 113 -32.60 -9.82 43.57
CA GLU A 113 -31.65 -10.21 44.62
C GLU A 113 -30.22 -10.33 44.08
N GLU A 114 -30.05 -10.87 42.88
CA GLU A 114 -28.76 -10.96 42.20
C GLU A 114 -28.22 -9.57 41.81
N LEU A 115 -29.10 -8.68 41.32
CA LEU A 115 -28.74 -7.30 40.99
C LEU A 115 -28.32 -6.50 42.23
N GLN A 116 -29.02 -6.71 43.36
CA GLN A 116 -28.68 -6.08 44.64
C GLN A 116 -27.31 -6.58 45.17
N ALA A 117 -27.01 -7.87 45.03
CA ALA A 117 -25.72 -8.43 45.41
C ALA A 117 -24.56 -7.87 44.56
N MET A 118 -24.78 -7.69 43.25
CA MET A 118 -23.80 -7.05 42.36
C MET A 118 -23.56 -5.58 42.71
N LEU A 119 -24.60 -4.82 43.08
CA LEU A 119 -24.47 -3.44 43.55
C LEU A 119 -23.69 -3.34 44.85
N ASN A 120 -23.92 -4.25 45.80
CA ASN A 120 -23.22 -4.28 47.08
C ASN A 120 -21.74 -4.67 46.98
N GLN A 121 -21.31 -5.31 45.87
CA GLN A 121 -19.88 -5.60 45.62
C GLN A 121 -19.11 -4.42 45.01
N LEU A 122 -19.82 -3.41 44.52
CA LEU A 122 -19.23 -2.22 43.88
C LEU A 122 -19.12 -1.02 44.85
N GLY A 123 -19.65 -1.14 46.06
CA GLY A 123 -19.58 -0.14 47.15
C GLY A 123 -18.75 -0.62 48.32
#